data_AF-A0A0A0D0M4-F1
#
_entry.id   AF-A0A0A0D0M4-F1
#
_cell.length_a   1.000
_cell.length_b   1.000
_cell.length_c   1.000
_cell.angle_alpha   90.00
_cell.angle_beta   90.00
_cell.angle_gamma   90.00
#
_symmetry.space_group_name_H-M   'P 1'
#
loop_
_entity.id
_entity.type
_entity.pdbx_description
1 polymer ?
#
loop_
_entity_poly.entity_id
_entity_poly.type
_entity_poly.pdbx_seq_one_letter_code
_entity_poly.pdbx_strand_id
1 'polypeptide(L)'
;MDKNVLTDYLESKPTFLRLSEEIELIGLMMGRSFDWLKENERAFLAAVDVLSDSHTIGSAYMDETKEDDKVFFEFCRWLNEVEKKTGIAVSRYEDSFSPDALGLDEFRKAREK
;
A
#
# COMPACT_ATOMS: atom_id res chain seq x y z
N MET A 1 -13.70 -21.75 7.86
CA MET A 1 -12.62 -20.75 7.89
C MET A 1 -13.29 -19.45 7.46
N ASP A 2 -13.46 -18.49 8.36
CA ASP A 2 -13.90 -17.16 7.93
C ASP A 2 -12.83 -16.61 7.00
N LYS A 3 -13.20 -16.39 5.74
CA LYS A 3 -12.25 -15.93 4.74
C LYS A 3 -11.91 -14.47 5.03
N ASN A 4 -10.62 -14.17 5.06
CA ASN A 4 -10.13 -12.83 5.31
C ASN A 4 -10.31 -11.99 4.03
N VAL A 5 -10.94 -10.83 4.15
CA VAL A 5 -11.24 -9.93 3.02
C VAL A 5 -10.01 -9.51 2.20
N LEU A 6 -8.84 -9.36 2.82
CA LEU A 6 -7.60 -9.02 2.10
C LEU A 6 -7.09 -10.22 1.31
N THR A 7 -7.16 -11.41 1.91
CA THR A 7 -6.79 -12.66 1.23
C THR A 7 -7.72 -12.96 0.06
N ASP A 8 -9.04 -12.83 0.26
CA ASP A 8 -10.03 -13.02 -0.81
C ASP A 8 -9.84 -12.02 -1.95
N TYR A 9 -9.52 -10.76 -1.63
CA TYR A 9 -9.22 -9.76 -2.66
C TYR A 9 -8.03 -10.22 -3.50
N LEU A 10 -6.92 -10.59 -2.87
CA LEU A 10 -5.67 -10.97 -3.52
C LEU A 10 -5.72 -12.31 -4.27
N GLU A 11 -6.53 -13.28 -3.83
CA GLU A 11 -6.68 -14.59 -4.50
C GLU A 11 -7.11 -14.47 -5.97
N SER A 12 -7.84 -13.41 -6.30
CA SER A 12 -8.35 -13.16 -7.66
C SER A 12 -7.45 -12.27 -8.52
N LYS A 13 -6.30 -11.84 -8.00
CA LYS A 13 -5.48 -10.79 -8.60
C LYS A 13 -4.18 -11.32 -9.21
N PRO A 14 -3.61 -10.61 -10.20
CA PRO A 14 -2.26 -10.87 -10.67
C PRO A 14 -1.22 -10.67 -9.55
N THR A 15 -0.02 -11.22 -9.75
CA THR A 15 1.11 -11.07 -8.80
C THR A 15 1.47 -9.60 -8.56
N PHE A 16 1.45 -8.78 -9.62
CA PHE A 16 1.61 -7.33 -9.53
C PHE A 16 0.28 -6.67 -9.90
N LEU A 17 -0.19 -5.82 -9.00
CA LEU A 17 -1.44 -5.10 -9.12
C LEU A 17 -1.28 -3.93 -10.09
N ARG A 18 -2.39 -3.53 -10.70
CA ARG A 18 -2.47 -2.21 -11.35
C ARG A 18 -2.62 -1.13 -10.29
N LEU A 19 -2.22 0.10 -10.59
CA LEU A 19 -2.38 1.25 -9.68
C LEU A 19 -3.81 1.38 -9.11
N SER A 20 -4.84 1.16 -9.93
CA SER A 20 -6.23 1.19 -9.45
C SER A 20 -6.53 0.12 -8.40
N GLU A 21 -5.91 -1.06 -8.53
CA GLU A 21 -6.06 -2.18 -7.60
C GLU A 21 -5.23 -1.96 -6.32
N GLU A 22 -4.10 -1.26 -6.42
CA GLU A 22 -3.32 -0.80 -5.27
C GLU A 22 -4.14 0.17 -4.41
N ILE A 23 -4.77 1.17 -5.05
CA ILE A 23 -5.64 2.14 -4.38
C ILE A 23 -6.84 1.44 -3.71
N GLU A 24 -7.44 0.46 -4.38
CA GLU A 24 -8.50 -0.37 -3.78
C GLU A 24 -8.00 -1.14 -2.55
N LEU A 25 -6.82 -1.76 -2.63
CA LEU A 25 -6.23 -2.52 -1.53
C LEU A 25 -5.89 -1.61 -0.33
N ILE A 26 -5.35 -0.42 -0.58
CA ILE A 26 -5.15 0.62 0.43
C ILE A 26 -6.47 0.95 1.13
N GLY A 27 -7.53 1.21 0.35
CA GLY A 27 -8.86 1.48 0.89
C GLY A 27 -9.41 0.33 1.75
N LEU A 28 -9.21 -0.92 1.32
CA LEU A 28 -9.61 -2.09 2.09
C LEU A 28 -8.89 -2.19 3.43
N MET A 29 -7.59 -1.89 3.47
CA MET A 29 -6.79 -1.90 4.70
C MET A 29 -7.16 -0.75 5.64
N MET A 30 -7.20 0.48 5.12
CA MET A 30 -7.54 1.68 5.89
C MET A 30 -8.98 1.65 6.43
N GLY A 31 -9.86 0.91 5.77
CA GLY A 31 -11.24 0.66 6.22
C GLY A 31 -11.39 -0.37 7.34
N ARG A 32 -10.30 -0.81 7.99
CA ARG A 32 -10.33 -1.77 9.12
C ARG A 32 -9.98 -1.10 10.44
N SER A 33 -10.57 -1.62 11.52
CA SER A 33 -10.22 -1.19 12.86
C SER A 33 -8.84 -1.74 13.26
N PHE A 34 -8.15 -1.05 14.16
CA PHE A 34 -6.87 -1.53 14.70
C PHE A 34 -6.99 -2.88 15.43
N ASP A 35 -8.14 -3.17 16.03
CA ASP A 35 -8.40 -4.48 16.64
C ASP A 35 -8.49 -5.58 15.58
N TRP A 36 -9.17 -5.33 14.47
CA TRP A 36 -9.22 -6.26 13.35
C TRP A 36 -7.83 -6.52 12.78
N LEU A 37 -6.99 -5.48 12.65
CA LEU A 37 -5.61 -5.63 12.18
C LEU A 37 -4.78 -6.54 13.09
N LYS A 38 -4.92 -6.42 14.42
CA LYS A 38 -4.23 -7.31 15.37
C LYS A 38 -4.72 -8.76 15.25
N GLU A 39 -6.03 -8.96 15.15
CA GLU A 39 -6.62 -10.29 14.99
C GLU A 39 -6.25 -10.95 13.64
N ASN A 40 -5.91 -10.14 12.64
CA ASN A 40 -5.62 -10.56 11.28
C ASN A 40 -4.22 -10.14 10.80
N GLU A 41 -3.26 -10.01 11.73
CA GLU A 41 -1.94 -9.43 11.48
C GLU A 41 -1.24 -10.06 10.28
N ARG A 42 -1.27 -11.39 10.17
CA ARG A 42 -0.63 -12.12 9.06
C ARG A 42 -1.22 -11.75 7.70
N ALA A 43 -2.54 -11.63 7.60
CA ALA A 43 -3.21 -11.28 6.35
C ALA A 43 -2.97 -9.81 5.99
N PHE A 44 -2.93 -8.93 7.01
CA PHE A 44 -2.58 -7.53 6.83
C PHE A 44 -1.14 -7.37 6.34
N LEU A 45 -0.15 -7.97 7.01
CA LEU A 45 1.25 -7.91 6.60
C LEU A 45 1.46 -8.45 5.19
N ALA A 46 0.83 -9.59 4.86
CA ALA A 46 0.90 -10.14 3.50
C ALA A 46 0.33 -9.18 2.45
N ALA A 47 -0.73 -8.44 2.77
CA ALA A 47 -1.29 -7.44 1.86
C ALA A 47 -0.37 -6.23 1.69
N VAL A 48 0.26 -5.76 2.77
CA VAL A 48 1.26 -4.67 2.69
C VAL A 48 2.49 -5.09 1.90
N ASP A 49 2.96 -6.34 2.08
CA ASP A 49 4.05 -6.92 1.28
C ASP A 49 3.71 -6.93 -0.21
N VAL A 50 2.53 -7.47 -0.58
CA VAL A 50 2.09 -7.52 -1.98
C VAL A 50 1.94 -6.12 -2.56
N LEU A 51 1.40 -5.17 -1.79
CA LEU A 51 1.29 -3.77 -2.21
C LEU A 51 2.67 -3.16 -2.45
N SER A 52 3.64 -3.38 -1.55
CA SER A 52 5.01 -2.89 -1.68
C SER A 52 5.71 -3.44 -2.92
N ASP A 53 5.62 -4.75 -3.13
CA ASP A 53 6.23 -5.42 -4.28
C ASP A 53 5.57 -4.98 -5.60
N SER A 54 4.25 -4.87 -5.62
CA SER A 54 3.50 -4.35 -6.76
C SER A 54 3.90 -2.92 -7.10
N HIS A 55 3.94 -2.07 -6.09
CA HIS A 55 4.18 -0.66 -6.29
C HIS A 55 5.59 -0.43 -6.82
N THR A 56 6.59 -1.05 -6.18
CA THR A 56 8.01 -0.86 -6.48
C THR A 56 8.54 -1.79 -7.58
N ILE A 57 8.54 -3.10 -7.35
CA ILE A 57 9.08 -4.11 -8.29
C ILE A 57 8.19 -4.18 -9.54
N GLY A 58 6.88 -4.15 -9.37
CA GLY A 58 5.89 -4.10 -10.45
C GLY A 58 5.83 -2.75 -11.18
N SER A 59 6.54 -1.74 -10.67
CA SER A 59 6.62 -0.39 -11.25
C SER A 59 5.28 0.34 -11.39
N ALA A 60 4.28 -0.02 -10.59
CA ALA A 60 2.97 0.65 -10.64
C ALA A 60 3.06 2.15 -10.28
N TYR A 61 4.07 2.54 -9.49
CA TYR A 61 4.40 3.95 -9.20
C TYR A 61 4.63 4.79 -10.46
N MET A 62 5.00 4.20 -11.59
CA MET A 62 5.28 4.94 -12.84
C MET A 62 4.01 5.53 -13.47
N ASP A 63 2.85 4.97 -13.14
CA ASP A 63 1.54 5.43 -13.58
C ASP A 63 0.88 6.38 -12.57
N GLU A 64 1.50 6.61 -11.41
CA GLU A 64 0.98 7.45 -10.32
C GLU A 64 0.94 8.93 -10.72
N THR A 65 -0.24 9.55 -10.55
CA THR A 65 -0.43 10.98 -10.74
C THR A 65 -0.19 11.76 -9.45
N LYS A 66 -0.09 13.10 -9.53
CA LYS A 66 0.03 13.95 -8.33
C LYS A 66 -1.21 13.90 -7.44
N GLU A 67 -2.36 13.56 -8.02
CA GLU A 67 -3.59 13.33 -7.27
C GLU A 67 -3.51 12.03 -6.45
N ASP A 68 -2.88 10.99 -7.02
CA ASP A 68 -2.69 9.69 -6.36
C ASP A 68 -1.66 9.77 -5.22
N ASP A 69 -0.63 10.63 -5.32
CA ASP A 69 0.35 10.89 -4.25
C ASP A 69 -0.32 11.13 -2.88
N LYS A 70 -1.52 11.74 -2.88
CA LYS A 70 -2.28 12.01 -1.66
C LYS A 70 -2.74 10.73 -0.97
N VAL A 71 -3.16 9.73 -1.75
CA VAL A 71 -3.60 8.43 -1.24
C VAL A 71 -2.41 7.71 -0.58
N PHE A 72 -1.26 7.68 -1.25
CA PHE A 72 -0.06 7.05 -0.71
C PHE A 72 0.50 7.80 0.51
N PHE A 73 0.47 9.14 0.49
CA PHE A 73 0.84 9.94 1.66
C PHE A 73 -0.07 9.67 2.87
N GLU A 74 -1.38 9.65 2.67
CA GLU A 74 -2.35 9.31 3.73
C GLU A 74 -2.14 7.87 4.24
N PHE A 75 -1.83 6.95 3.33
CA PHE A 75 -1.52 5.57 3.68
C PHE A 75 -0.25 5.46 4.54
N CYS A 76 0.85 6.13 4.18
CA CYS A 76 2.07 6.17 5.00
C CYS A 76 1.81 6.71 6.41
N ARG A 77 1.01 7.79 6.51
CA ARG A 77 0.60 8.32 7.82
C ARG A 77 -0.22 7.31 8.62
N TRP A 78 -1.13 6.60 7.95
CA TRP A 78 -1.93 5.56 8.57
C TRP A 78 -1.10 4.37 9.03
N LEU A 79 -0.12 3.90 8.25
CA LEU A 79 0.82 2.85 8.66
C LEU A 79 1.57 3.22 9.95
N ASN A 80 2.02 4.47 10.04
CA ASN A 80 2.63 5.02 11.25
C ASN A 80 1.68 5.01 12.45
N GLU A 81 0.38 5.23 12.26
CA GLU A 81 -0.61 5.07 13.32
C GLU A 81 -0.88 3.61 13.69
N VAL A 82 -0.93 2.72 12.70
CA VAL A 82 -1.08 1.28 12.91
C VAL A 82 0.04 0.77 13.81
N GLU A 83 1.29 1.06 13.48
CA GLU A 83 2.43 0.61 14.29
C GLU A 83 2.35 1.13 15.73
N LYS A 84 2.05 2.42 15.91
CA LYS A 84 1.90 3.04 17.25
C LYS A 84 0.79 2.41 18.08
N LYS A 85 -0.33 2.03 17.46
CA LYS A 85 -1.54 1.55 18.17
C LYS A 85 -1.60 0.03 18.32
N THR A 86 -0.92 -0.71 17.45
CA THR A 86 -1.00 -2.17 17.40
C THR A 86 0.32 -2.86 17.75
N GLY A 87 1.45 -2.18 17.57
CA GLY A 87 2.80 -2.76 17.68
C GLY A 87 3.23 -3.55 16.44
N ILE A 88 2.41 -3.62 15.39
CA ILE A 88 2.76 -4.31 14.14
C ILE A 88 3.79 -3.45 13.38
N ALA A 89 4.98 -3.99 13.11
CA ALA A 89 6.08 -3.26 12.48
C ALA A 89 5.83 -3.05 10.97
N VAL A 90 5.28 -1.89 10.60
CA VAL A 90 4.92 -1.53 9.21
C VAL A 90 5.52 -0.21 8.73
N SER A 91 6.16 0.57 9.60
CA SER A 91 6.92 1.78 9.23
C SER A 91 8.03 1.47 8.21
N ARG A 92 8.54 0.23 8.21
CA ARG A 92 9.55 -0.23 7.23
C ARG A 92 9.12 -0.15 5.76
N TYR A 93 7.83 -0.01 5.48
CA TYR A 93 7.31 0.09 4.11
C TYR A 93 7.13 1.54 3.64
N GLU A 94 7.37 2.54 4.49
CA GLU A 94 7.12 3.96 4.16
C GLU A 94 7.89 4.40 2.90
N ASP A 95 9.16 3.98 2.77
CA ASP A 95 9.99 4.28 1.60
C ASP A 95 9.46 3.63 0.31
N SER A 96 8.66 2.56 0.42
CA SER A 96 8.07 1.88 -0.73
C SER A 96 6.86 2.61 -1.30
N PHE A 97 6.30 3.59 -0.58
CA PHE A 97 5.08 4.31 -0.98
C PHE A 97 5.27 5.83 -1.00
N SER A 98 6.38 6.35 -0.47
CA SER A 98 6.65 7.78 -0.44
C SER A 98 7.08 8.30 -1.82
N PRO A 99 6.35 9.26 -2.42
CA PRO A 99 6.75 9.86 -3.69
C PRO A 99 8.17 10.46 -3.67
N ASP A 100 8.59 10.98 -2.52
CA ASP A 100 9.93 11.54 -2.29
C ASP A 100 11.00 10.44 -2.32
N ALA A 101 10.74 9.30 -1.66
CA ALA A 101 11.66 8.17 -1.62
C ALA A 101 11.80 7.50 -3.00
N LEU A 102 10.71 7.48 -3.77
CA LEU A 102 10.66 6.95 -5.13
C LEU A 102 11.16 7.93 -6.19
N GLY A 103 11.41 9.19 -5.83
CA GLY A 103 11.87 10.23 -6.75
C GLY A 103 10.87 10.56 -7.86
N LEU A 104 9.57 10.44 -7.60
CA LEU A 104 8.51 10.56 -8.62
C LEU A 104 8.48 11.94 -9.27
N ASP A 105 8.79 12.98 -8.51
CA ASP A 105 8.83 14.35 -9.04
C ASP A 105 9.88 14.53 -10.13
N GLU A 106 11.08 13.97 -9.94
CA GLU A 106 12.14 14.02 -10.96
C GLU A 106 11.82 13.13 -12.16
N PHE A 107 11.21 11.97 -11.92
CA PHE A 107 10.73 11.08 -12.97
C PHE A 107 9.67 11.75 -13.86
N ARG A 108 8.67 12.39 -13.26
CA ARG A 108 7.59 13.10 -13.98
C ARG A 108 8.13 14.27 -14.80
N LYS A 109 9.01 15.11 -14.22
CA LYS A 109 9.68 16.21 -14.95
C LYS A 109 10.49 15.72 -16.15
N ALA A 110 11.08 14.53 -16.08
CA ALA A 110 11.84 13.95 -17.18
C ALA A 110 10.95 13.48 -18.34
N ARG A 111 9.70 13.05 -18.07
CA ARG A 111 8.72 12.62 -19.08
C ARG A 111 8.03 13.77 -19.82
N GLU A 112 8.05 14.97 -19.26
CA GLU A 112 7.46 16.18 -19.87
C GLU A 112 8.38 16.87 -20.91
N LYS A 113 9.58 16.33 -21.16
CA LYS A 113 10.55 16.83 -22.14
C LYS A 113 10.58 15.98 -23.41
#